data_AF-A0A399ST63-F1
#
_entry.id   AF-A0A399ST63-F1
#
_cell.length_a   1.000
_cell.length_b   1.000
_cell.length_c   1.000
_cell.angle_alpha   90.00
_cell.angle_beta   90.00
_cell.angle_gamma   90.00
#
_symmetry.space_group_name_H-M   'P 1'
#
loop_
_entity.id
_entity.type
_entity.pdbx_description
1 polymer ?
#
loop_
_entity_poly.entity_id
_entity_poly.type
_entity_poly.pdbx_seq_one_letter_code
_entity_poly.pdbx_strand_id
1 'polypeptide(L)'
;MTRKSTDIIFTKQKLHRKQMRTMKKLWAIALLIAGLTACQSSGNKNTQSSEHSETAVEFTDAQTYVSDDGQYRFSVRFKNPENIRVKEISKGKTYDLTITRAASGAKYSDNEGNVFWTKGDGFMWMKNDELITSGSLLESTFTGNYITNDYLKRNEGYDWVAVKVKRTGKDQLLFQVRSRADKKKPTCTWDEKAFRESDKRYYAYVDDNKILFTFSGDTLTIEAESEAGNNALHFFCSGGASLAGKYFKTDEALDPEQVDPTVFSKVLKLQDIGFNITATRNNGMSEVTISPFGLEIDNRPVTHQVEGSITDAEIEDLNADGSPEVLIYSRSDGSGSYGNVLAYSVNNRKSMSDVYFPPVSGNPDLNKGYMGHDEFRVVENYLVQRFPIYNEGDSNAQPTGGIRQITYKLVNGEASRLFEVKDIVHFEGN
;
A
#
# COMPACT_ATOMS: atom_id res chain seq x y z
N MET A 1 -29.94 -14.30 -42.65
CA MET A 1 -30.26 -14.92 -41.33
C MET A 1 -29.28 -14.33 -40.31
N THR A 2 -29.41 -13.05 -40.00
CA THR A 2 -28.40 -12.26 -39.24
C THR A 2 -29.09 -11.01 -38.71
N ARG A 3 -29.86 -11.15 -37.63
CA ARG A 3 -30.46 -10.01 -36.89
C ARG A 3 -30.89 -10.35 -35.46
N LYS A 4 -30.24 -11.34 -34.82
CA LYS A 4 -30.57 -11.78 -33.45
C LYS A 4 -29.42 -11.72 -32.42
N SER A 5 -28.19 -11.34 -32.80
CA SER A 5 -27.09 -11.25 -31.82
C SER A 5 -26.88 -9.86 -31.21
N THR A 6 -27.37 -8.79 -31.84
CA THR A 6 -27.14 -7.41 -31.37
C THR A 6 -28.04 -7.01 -30.19
N ASP A 7 -29.23 -7.60 -30.06
CA ASP A 7 -30.19 -7.25 -29.01
C ASP A 7 -29.89 -7.92 -27.64
N ILE A 8 -29.10 -9.00 -27.62
CA ILE A 8 -28.76 -9.72 -26.39
C ILE A 8 -27.65 -9.00 -25.60
N ILE A 9 -26.77 -8.27 -26.30
CA ILE A 9 -25.64 -7.55 -25.69
C ILE A 9 -26.12 -6.25 -25.02
N PHE A 10 -27.03 -5.51 -25.66
CA PHE A 10 -27.62 -4.30 -25.08
C PHE A 10 -28.50 -4.57 -23.85
N THR A 11 -29.10 -5.76 -23.77
CA THR A 11 -29.99 -6.13 -22.65
C THR A 11 -29.19 -6.51 -21.38
N LYS A 12 -27.99 -7.09 -21.52
CA LYS A 12 -27.10 -7.39 -20.37
C LYS A 12 -26.45 -6.14 -19.76
N GLN A 13 -26.04 -5.15 -20.57
CA GLN A 13 -25.47 -3.88 -20.06
C GLN A 13 -26.49 -3.02 -19.28
N LYS A 14 -27.78 -3.08 -19.64
CA LYS A 14 -28.85 -2.35 -18.93
C LYS A 14 -29.22 -2.98 -17.57
N LEU A 15 -29.08 -4.30 -17.42
CA LEU A 15 -29.37 -5.00 -16.17
C LEU A 15 -28.31 -4.72 -15.10
N HIS A 16 -27.03 -4.65 -15.49
CA HIS A 16 -25.91 -4.38 -14.59
C HIS A 16 -25.92 -2.93 -14.05
N ARG A 17 -26.31 -1.94 -14.89
CA ARG A 17 -26.52 -0.55 -14.45
C ARG A 17 -27.73 -0.38 -13.50
N LYS A 18 -28.70 -1.30 -13.51
CA LYS A 18 -29.89 -1.26 -12.64
C LYS A 18 -29.62 -1.90 -11.26
N GLN A 19 -28.81 -2.96 -11.19
CA GLN A 19 -28.40 -3.58 -9.92
C GLN A 19 -27.43 -2.72 -9.09
N MET A 20 -26.52 -1.97 -9.74
CA MET A 20 -25.62 -1.04 -9.04
C MET A 20 -26.33 0.20 -8.46
N ARG A 21 -27.48 0.60 -9.02
CA ARG A 21 -28.29 1.71 -8.49
C ARG A 21 -29.17 1.33 -7.30
N THR A 22 -29.44 0.04 -7.08
CA THR A 22 -30.25 -0.46 -5.96
C THR A 22 -29.42 -0.80 -4.71
N MET A 23 -28.11 -1.04 -4.82
CA MET A 23 -27.25 -1.25 -3.64
C MET A 23 -26.82 0.05 -2.93
N LYS A 24 -26.94 1.22 -3.58
CA LYS A 24 -26.59 2.53 -2.99
C LYS A 24 -27.72 3.23 -2.23
N LYS A 25 -28.86 2.57 -1.99
CA LYS A 25 -30.03 3.15 -1.29
C LYS A 25 -30.38 2.48 0.05
N LEU A 26 -29.49 1.66 0.62
CA LEU A 26 -29.73 0.93 1.88
C LEU A 26 -28.99 1.48 3.11
N TRP A 27 -28.44 2.70 3.02
CA TRP A 27 -27.94 3.45 4.19
C TRP A 27 -28.79 4.71 4.39
N ALA A 28 -29.99 4.53 4.96
CA ALA A 28 -30.76 5.60 5.61
C ALA A 28 -31.99 5.01 6.34
N ILE A 29 -32.08 5.24 7.66
CA ILE A 29 -33.32 5.32 8.48
C ILE A 29 -33.95 3.93 8.80
N ALA A 30 -34.35 3.52 10.02
CA ALA A 30 -34.78 4.19 11.25
C ALA A 30 -34.56 3.32 12.51
N LEU A 31 -34.57 4.03 13.65
CA LEU A 31 -34.75 3.58 15.03
C LEU A 31 -36.25 3.60 15.41
N LEU A 32 -36.65 2.79 16.41
CA LEU A 32 -37.79 2.90 17.35
C LEU A 32 -39.01 1.93 17.24
N ILE A 33 -39.08 1.06 18.27
CA ILE A 33 -40.16 0.84 19.27
C ILE A 33 -41.36 -0.12 19.01
N ALA A 34 -41.38 -1.13 19.89
CA ALA A 34 -42.43 -1.80 20.69
C ALA A 34 -43.60 -2.59 20.06
N GLY A 35 -43.87 -3.74 20.69
CA GLY A 35 -45.23 -4.10 21.09
C GLY A 35 -45.63 -5.58 20.99
N LEU A 36 -45.36 -6.33 22.06
CA LEU A 36 -46.18 -7.42 22.67
C LEU A 36 -47.07 -8.31 21.78
N THR A 37 -46.85 -9.63 21.86
CA THR A 37 -47.94 -10.56 22.22
C THR A 37 -47.38 -11.87 22.79
N ALA A 38 -47.91 -12.27 23.94
CA ALA A 38 -47.62 -13.50 24.64
C ALA A 38 -48.62 -14.60 24.27
N CYS A 39 -48.18 -15.86 24.31
CA CYS A 39 -49.04 -16.98 24.75
C CYS A 39 -48.18 -18.14 25.29
N GLN A 40 -48.54 -18.58 26.51
CA GLN A 40 -48.05 -19.77 27.24
C GLN A 40 -48.61 -21.05 26.57
N SER A 41 -48.25 -22.31 26.83
CA SER A 41 -47.50 -23.09 27.83
C SER A 41 -47.12 -24.42 27.13
N SER A 42 -46.16 -25.26 27.56
CA SER A 42 -46.25 -26.15 28.71
C SER A 42 -44.90 -26.86 28.94
N GLY A 43 -44.62 -27.22 30.19
CA GLY A 43 -43.29 -27.53 30.71
C GLY A 43 -42.64 -28.84 30.26
N ASN A 44 -41.32 -28.90 30.42
CA ASN A 44 -40.72 -29.95 31.25
C ASN A 44 -39.40 -29.47 31.86
N LYS A 45 -39.17 -29.85 33.12
CA LYS A 45 -38.02 -29.46 33.94
C LYS A 45 -36.76 -30.18 33.47
N ASN A 46 -35.66 -29.46 33.29
CA ASN A 46 -34.36 -29.98 33.72
C ASN A 46 -33.34 -28.86 33.98
N THR A 47 -32.63 -29.07 35.07
CA THR A 47 -31.59 -28.27 35.72
C THR A 47 -30.48 -27.80 34.78
N GLN A 48 -30.16 -26.50 34.79
CA GLN A 48 -28.76 -26.03 34.72
C GLN A 48 -28.64 -24.55 35.10
N SER A 49 -27.52 -24.28 35.77
CA SER A 49 -27.05 -23.06 36.40
C SER A 49 -27.09 -21.81 35.53
N SER A 50 -27.47 -20.69 36.14
CA SER A 50 -27.38 -19.35 35.59
C SER A 50 -25.92 -18.90 35.46
N GLU A 51 -25.39 -18.85 34.24
CA GLU A 51 -24.26 -17.99 33.90
C GLU A 51 -24.82 -16.72 33.25
N HIS A 52 -24.68 -15.59 33.94
CA HIS A 52 -24.88 -14.28 33.35
C HIS A 52 -23.75 -14.01 32.36
N SER A 53 -24.11 -13.91 31.08
CA SER A 53 -23.24 -13.46 29.98
C SER A 53 -22.84 -12.00 30.20
N GLU A 54 -21.58 -11.77 30.57
CA GLU A 54 -20.92 -10.47 30.39
C GLU A 54 -20.57 -10.28 28.91
N THR A 55 -20.97 -9.13 28.36
CA THR A 55 -20.65 -8.72 27.00
C THR A 55 -19.13 -8.49 26.91
N ALA A 56 -18.43 -9.23 26.05
CA ALA A 56 -16.99 -9.10 25.89
C ALA A 56 -16.63 -7.68 25.40
N VAL A 57 -15.86 -6.95 26.21
CA VAL A 57 -15.32 -5.65 25.82
C VAL A 57 -14.29 -5.87 24.70
N GLU A 58 -14.55 -5.35 23.51
CA GLU A 58 -13.60 -5.41 22.40
C GLU A 58 -12.42 -4.45 22.65
N PHE A 59 -11.22 -5.00 22.55
CA PHE A 59 -9.96 -4.26 22.59
C PHE A 59 -9.29 -4.36 21.22
N THR A 60 -8.47 -3.38 20.86
CA THR A 60 -7.57 -3.52 19.71
C THR A 60 -6.58 -4.65 19.92
N ASP A 61 -5.98 -5.05 18.82
CA ASP A 61 -4.73 -5.79 18.76
C ASP A 61 -3.64 -5.21 19.67
N ALA A 62 -2.76 -6.10 20.14
CA ALA A 62 -1.73 -5.77 21.11
C ALA A 62 -0.48 -5.15 20.46
N GLN A 63 -0.09 -3.97 20.92
CA GLN A 63 1.20 -3.37 20.63
C GLN A 63 2.23 -3.82 21.67
N THR A 64 3.43 -4.21 21.24
CA THR A 64 4.50 -4.62 22.17
C THR A 64 5.52 -3.50 22.31
N TYR A 65 5.81 -3.07 23.53
CA TYR A 65 6.87 -2.13 23.86
C TYR A 65 7.96 -2.83 24.66
N VAL A 66 9.22 -2.48 24.43
CA VAL A 66 10.39 -3.06 25.09
C VAL A 66 11.29 -1.96 25.61
N SER A 67 11.70 -2.05 26.88
CA SER A 67 12.61 -1.08 27.49
C SER A 67 13.99 -1.09 26.85
N ASP A 68 14.71 0.04 26.95
CA ASP A 68 16.06 0.19 26.39
C ASP A 68 17.07 -0.82 26.97
N ASP A 69 16.87 -1.23 28.22
CA ASP A 69 17.66 -2.26 28.91
C ASP A 69 17.17 -3.69 28.68
N GLY A 70 16.08 -3.88 27.92
CA GLY A 70 15.46 -5.16 27.62
C GLY A 70 14.75 -5.86 28.79
N GLN A 71 14.74 -5.27 29.99
CA GLN A 71 14.19 -5.91 31.21
C GLN A 71 12.65 -5.89 31.26
N TYR A 72 12.03 -4.89 30.63
CA TYR A 72 10.58 -4.71 30.63
C TYR A 72 10.01 -4.95 29.24
N ARG A 73 8.88 -5.64 29.21
CA ARG A 73 8.09 -5.85 28.00
C ARG A 73 6.62 -5.62 28.32
N PHE A 74 6.00 -4.70 27.60
CA PHE A 74 4.60 -4.34 27.79
C PHE A 74 3.77 -4.69 26.56
N SER A 75 2.64 -5.36 26.76
CA SER A 75 1.61 -5.55 25.75
C SER A 75 0.49 -4.54 26.01
N VAL A 76 0.25 -3.63 25.07
CA VAL A 76 -0.71 -2.53 25.20
C VAL A 76 -1.85 -2.73 24.22
N ARG A 77 -3.08 -2.72 24.71
CA ARG A 77 -4.31 -2.79 23.91
C ARG A 77 -5.18 -1.58 24.18
N PHE A 78 -5.84 -1.04 23.17
CA PHE A 78 -6.75 0.09 23.31
C PHE A 78 -8.18 -0.42 23.40
N LYS A 79 -8.92 0.00 24.42
CA LYS A 79 -10.38 -0.17 24.45
C LYS A 79 -11.04 0.90 23.58
N ASN A 80 -10.51 2.12 23.66
CA ASN A 80 -10.83 3.28 22.85
C ASN A 80 -9.66 4.28 22.96
N PRO A 81 -9.67 5.45 22.29
CA PRO A 81 -8.57 6.41 22.37
C PRO A 81 -8.27 6.93 23.78
N GLU A 82 -9.22 6.81 24.71
CA GLU A 82 -9.09 7.32 26.07
C GLU A 82 -8.70 6.25 27.09
N ASN A 83 -8.80 4.96 26.74
CA ASN A 83 -8.64 3.86 27.71
C ASN A 83 -7.79 2.74 27.11
N ILE A 84 -6.73 2.39 27.81
CA ILE A 84 -5.80 1.32 27.42
C ILE A 84 -5.68 0.27 28.52
N ARG A 85 -5.32 -0.94 28.10
CA ARG A 85 -4.90 -2.03 28.95
C ARG A 85 -3.44 -2.33 28.68
N VAL A 86 -2.60 -2.17 29.69
CA VAL A 86 -1.16 -2.47 29.65
C VAL A 86 -0.91 -3.75 30.42
N LYS A 87 -0.28 -4.74 29.81
CA LYS A 87 0.17 -5.97 30.47
C LYS A 87 1.70 -6.00 30.50
N GLU A 88 2.29 -5.96 31.69
CA GLU A 88 3.70 -6.24 31.91
C GLU A 88 3.92 -7.75 31.77
N ILE A 89 4.55 -8.17 30.67
CA ILE A 89 4.63 -9.56 30.26
C ILE A 89 5.47 -10.38 31.26
N SER A 90 6.59 -9.82 31.72
CA SER A 90 7.52 -10.48 32.64
C SER A 90 6.88 -10.87 33.99
N LYS A 91 5.94 -10.07 34.48
CA LYS A 91 5.23 -10.31 35.75
C LYS A 91 3.80 -10.82 35.57
N GLY A 92 3.29 -10.84 34.34
CA GLY A 92 1.88 -11.14 34.04
C GLY A 92 0.89 -10.11 34.60
N LYS A 93 1.36 -8.99 35.15
CA LYS A 93 0.51 -7.96 35.78
C LYS A 93 -0.13 -7.07 34.72
N THR A 94 -1.40 -6.74 34.92
CA THR A 94 -2.20 -5.92 33.99
C THR A 94 -2.66 -4.64 34.68
N TYR A 95 -2.71 -3.55 33.93
CA TYR A 95 -3.07 -2.21 34.35
C TYR A 95 -4.08 -1.64 33.35
N ASP A 96 -5.22 -1.16 33.85
CA ASP A 96 -6.20 -0.43 33.03
C ASP A 96 -5.99 1.07 33.29
N LEU A 97 -5.61 1.80 32.25
CA LEU A 97 -5.18 3.20 32.34
C LEU A 97 -6.08 4.08 31.48
N THR A 98 -6.32 5.31 31.95
CA THR A 98 -7.14 6.30 31.24
C THR A 98 -6.29 7.50 30.85
N ILE A 99 -6.59 8.11 29.70
CA ILE A 99 -5.86 9.25 29.16
C ILE A 99 -5.92 10.44 30.14
N THR A 100 -4.80 11.14 30.26
CA THR A 100 -4.67 12.37 31.04
C THR A 100 -4.01 13.46 30.20
N ARG A 101 -4.28 14.73 30.56
CA ARG A 101 -3.70 15.88 29.86
C ARG A 101 -2.17 15.86 29.97
N ALA A 102 -1.50 16.02 28.83
CA ALA A 102 -0.06 16.19 28.74
C ALA A 102 0.28 17.24 27.68
N ALA A 103 1.44 17.90 27.83
CA ALA A 103 1.92 18.92 26.89
C ALA A 103 2.34 18.34 25.53
N SER A 104 2.69 17.05 25.48
CA SER A 104 3.00 16.32 24.25
C SER A 104 2.84 14.82 24.44
N GLY A 105 2.58 14.09 23.35
CA GLY A 105 2.36 12.64 23.41
C GLY A 105 1.02 12.27 24.05
N ALA A 106 0.82 10.97 24.30
CA ALA A 106 -0.38 10.47 24.96
C ALA A 106 -0.01 9.85 26.33
N LYS A 107 -0.44 10.52 27.41
CA LYS A 107 -0.20 10.08 28.79
C LYS A 107 -1.44 9.34 29.29
N TYR A 108 -1.28 8.12 29.79
CA TYR A 108 -2.34 7.31 30.39
C TYR A 108 -1.96 6.96 31.83
N SER A 109 -2.89 7.06 32.77
CA SER A 109 -2.62 6.77 34.18
C SER A 109 -3.80 6.11 34.89
N ASP A 110 -3.52 5.50 36.04
CA ASP A 110 -4.52 5.02 36.99
C ASP A 110 -4.46 5.79 38.34
N ASN A 111 -5.37 5.45 39.25
CA ASN A 111 -5.44 6.02 40.60
C ASN A 111 -4.37 5.48 41.55
N GLU A 112 -3.63 4.44 41.17
CA GLU A 112 -2.49 3.93 41.93
C GLU A 112 -1.19 4.66 41.57
N GLY A 113 -1.24 5.62 40.65
CA GLY A 113 -0.09 6.41 40.20
C GLY A 113 0.77 5.70 39.15
N ASN A 114 0.32 4.59 38.55
CA ASN A 114 1.01 4.02 37.40
C ASN A 114 0.74 4.89 36.16
N VAL A 115 1.76 5.11 35.34
CA VAL A 115 1.63 5.94 34.14
C VAL A 115 2.36 5.29 32.97
N PHE A 116 1.66 5.17 31.84
CA PHE A 116 2.21 4.81 30.54
C PHE A 116 2.12 6.02 29.62
N TRP A 117 3.26 6.60 29.25
CA TRP A 117 3.32 7.80 28.41
C TRP A 117 4.02 7.50 27.09
N THR A 118 3.33 7.70 25.97
CA THR A 118 3.88 7.49 24.63
C THR A 118 4.20 8.81 23.92
N LYS A 119 5.29 8.83 23.16
CA LYS A 119 5.69 9.94 22.29
C LYS A 119 6.33 9.38 21.01
N GLY A 120 5.59 9.42 19.90
CA GLY A 120 5.97 8.66 18.71
C GLY A 120 6.00 7.17 19.03
N ASP A 121 7.07 6.49 18.64
CA ASP A 121 7.31 5.09 18.99
C ASP A 121 7.93 4.92 20.39
N GLY A 122 8.37 6.00 21.04
CA GLY A 122 8.92 5.94 22.40
C GLY A 122 7.83 5.76 23.48
N PHE A 123 8.19 5.09 24.58
CA PHE A 123 7.37 5.04 25.78
C PHE A 123 8.17 5.33 27.05
N MET A 124 7.45 5.76 28.09
CA MET A 124 7.91 5.84 29.47
C MET A 124 6.90 5.14 30.37
N TRP A 125 7.40 4.26 31.23
CA TRP A 125 6.66 3.65 32.33
C TRP A 125 7.09 4.30 33.63
N MET A 126 6.13 4.86 34.37
CA MET A 126 6.40 5.65 35.58
C MET A 126 5.47 5.23 36.72
N LYS A 127 5.91 5.48 37.95
CA LYS A 127 5.10 5.32 39.17
C LYS A 127 5.22 6.58 40.02
N ASN A 128 4.09 7.19 40.38
CA ASN A 128 4.06 8.45 41.14
C ASN A 128 4.97 9.53 40.54
N ASP A 129 4.92 9.67 39.21
CA ASP A 129 5.77 10.56 38.39
C ASP A 129 7.29 10.28 38.43
N GLU A 130 7.72 9.18 39.05
CA GLU A 130 9.11 8.67 38.95
C GLU A 130 9.26 7.72 37.76
N LEU A 131 10.28 7.96 36.92
CA LEU A 131 10.58 7.11 35.77
C LEU A 131 11.11 5.75 36.22
N ILE A 132 10.36 4.67 35.92
CA ILE A 132 10.82 3.29 36.13
C ILE A 132 11.66 2.85 34.93
N THR A 133 11.14 3.03 33.72
CA THR A 133 11.86 2.66 32.49
C THR A 133 11.36 3.47 31.30
N SER A 134 12.23 3.67 30.33
CA SER A 134 11.89 4.09 28.98
C SER A 134 12.19 2.99 27.98
N GLY A 135 11.67 3.15 26.77
CA GLY A 135 12.08 2.38 25.61
C GLY A 135 11.25 2.74 24.41
N SER A 136 11.08 1.79 23.51
CA SER A 136 10.30 1.99 22.30
C SER A 136 9.29 0.88 22.06
N LEU A 137 8.34 1.18 21.19
CA LEU A 137 7.55 0.18 20.50
C LEU A 137 8.56 -0.77 19.87
N LEU A 138 8.38 -2.06 20.14
CA LEU A 138 9.07 -3.09 19.39
C LEU A 138 8.59 -2.91 17.95
N GLU A 139 9.46 -2.42 17.07
CA GLU A 139 9.20 -2.41 15.63
C GLU A 139 8.52 -3.73 15.29
N SER A 140 7.44 -3.67 14.50
CA SER A 140 6.80 -4.91 14.04
C SER A 140 7.90 -5.81 13.51
N THR A 141 8.12 -6.95 14.18
CA THR A 141 9.24 -7.88 13.91
C THR A 141 9.22 -8.44 12.49
N PHE A 142 8.27 -8.00 11.67
CA PHE A 142 8.05 -8.33 10.29
C PHE A 142 8.99 -7.59 9.33
N THR A 143 9.54 -6.41 9.68
CA THR A 143 10.50 -5.71 8.81
C THR A 143 11.82 -6.46 8.74
N GLY A 144 12.51 -6.35 7.60
CA GLY A 144 13.80 -7.00 7.35
C GLY A 144 13.79 -7.88 6.10
N ASN A 145 14.79 -8.75 5.99
CA ASN A 145 14.96 -9.66 4.86
C ASN A 145 14.50 -11.08 5.26
N TYR A 146 13.79 -11.74 4.36
CA TYR A 146 13.43 -13.15 4.46
C TYR A 146 13.96 -13.88 3.24
N ILE A 147 14.60 -15.02 3.43
CA ILE A 147 15.33 -15.75 2.39
C ILE A 147 14.79 -17.17 2.23
N THR A 148 14.89 -17.73 1.03
CA THR A 148 14.78 -19.18 0.86
C THR A 148 16.03 -19.87 1.44
N ASN A 149 15.93 -21.16 1.81
CA ASN A 149 17.06 -21.92 2.34
C ASN A 149 18.27 -21.96 1.38
N ASP A 150 18.02 -21.90 0.08
CA ASP A 150 19.06 -21.94 -0.95
C ASP A 150 20.00 -20.72 -0.91
N TYR A 151 19.57 -19.60 -0.32
CA TYR A 151 20.44 -18.44 -0.10
C TYR A 151 21.67 -18.77 0.77
N LEU A 152 21.53 -19.71 1.72
CA LEU A 152 22.66 -20.16 2.55
C LEU A 152 23.74 -20.89 1.73
N LYS A 153 23.37 -21.40 0.54
CA LYS A 153 24.26 -22.08 -0.42
C LYS A 153 24.60 -21.21 -1.63
N ARG A 154 24.36 -19.91 -1.56
CA ARG A 154 24.55 -18.98 -2.69
C ARG A 154 25.96 -19.03 -3.29
N ASN A 155 26.99 -19.24 -2.48
CA ASN A 155 28.38 -19.34 -2.94
C ASN A 155 28.68 -20.63 -3.72
N GLU A 156 27.86 -21.67 -3.57
CA GLU A 156 27.94 -22.91 -4.36
C GLU A 156 27.22 -22.79 -5.71
N GLY A 157 26.57 -21.66 -5.99
CA GLY A 157 25.87 -21.43 -7.25
C GLY A 157 24.38 -21.73 -7.25
N TYR A 158 23.79 -22.02 -6.08
CA TYR A 158 22.35 -22.20 -5.96
C TYR A 158 21.60 -20.92 -6.33
N ASP A 159 20.44 -21.11 -6.92
CA ASP A 159 19.48 -20.05 -7.15
C ASP A 159 18.69 -19.78 -5.86
N TRP A 160 18.28 -18.54 -5.64
CA TRP A 160 17.63 -18.15 -4.39
C TRP A 160 16.69 -16.98 -4.59
N VAL A 161 15.71 -16.86 -3.70
CA VAL A 161 14.74 -15.76 -3.66
C VAL A 161 14.72 -15.18 -2.25
N ALA A 162 14.57 -13.86 -2.17
CA ALA A 162 14.46 -13.13 -0.92
C ALA A 162 13.30 -12.12 -1.00
N VAL A 163 12.69 -11.86 0.15
CA VAL A 163 11.63 -10.87 0.34
C VAL A 163 12.09 -9.85 1.35
N LYS A 164 12.22 -8.60 0.92
CA LYS A 164 12.50 -7.46 1.78
C LYS A 164 11.18 -6.80 2.19
N VAL A 165 10.93 -6.75 3.48
CA VAL A 165 9.69 -6.20 4.05
C VAL A 165 9.98 -4.85 4.67
N LYS A 166 9.27 -3.82 4.20
CA LYS A 166 9.37 -2.44 4.70
C LYS A 166 8.02 -1.93 5.17
N ARG A 167 8.03 -1.04 6.16
CA ARG A 167 6.82 -0.32 6.56
C ARG A 167 6.58 0.85 5.60
N THR A 168 5.34 1.02 5.15
CA THR A 168 4.91 2.16 4.31
C THR A 168 3.75 2.94 4.92
N GLY A 169 3.11 2.41 5.97
CA GLY A 169 2.06 3.08 6.73
C GLY A 169 1.76 2.37 8.05
N LYS A 170 0.77 2.86 8.79
CA LYS A 170 0.36 2.27 10.08
C LYS A 170 -0.04 0.79 9.94
N ASP A 171 -0.76 0.49 8.86
CA ASP A 171 -1.33 -0.84 8.56
C ASP A 171 -0.95 -1.34 7.16
N GLN A 172 0.22 -0.89 6.67
CA GLN A 172 0.71 -1.22 5.33
C GLN A 172 2.19 -1.62 5.39
N LEU A 173 2.49 -2.71 4.68
CA LEU A 173 3.85 -3.19 4.44
C LEU A 173 4.09 -3.27 2.92
N LEU A 174 5.31 -2.94 2.50
CA LEU A 174 5.81 -3.19 1.15
C LEU A 174 6.66 -4.46 1.17
N PHE A 175 6.30 -5.42 0.32
CA PHE A 175 7.03 -6.65 0.09
C PHE A 175 7.79 -6.51 -1.23
N GLN A 176 9.12 -6.55 -1.18
CA GLN A 176 9.99 -6.47 -2.35
C GLN A 176 10.70 -7.81 -2.54
N VAL A 177 10.29 -8.57 -3.54
CA VAL A 177 10.86 -9.85 -3.90
C VAL A 177 12.01 -9.64 -4.88
N ARG A 178 13.20 -10.14 -4.53
CA ARG A 178 14.38 -10.15 -5.39
C ARG A 178 15.00 -11.53 -5.36
N SER A 179 15.67 -11.89 -6.45
CA SER A 179 16.38 -13.16 -6.56
C SER A 179 17.83 -12.93 -6.98
N ARG A 180 18.59 -14.02 -7.05
CA ARG A 180 19.92 -14.04 -7.63
C ARG A 180 19.93 -13.48 -9.07
N ALA A 181 20.95 -12.69 -9.41
CA ALA A 181 21.07 -11.99 -10.70
C ALA A 181 22.50 -11.96 -11.31
N ASP A 182 23.54 -12.37 -10.57
CA ASP A 182 24.95 -12.37 -11.03
C ASP A 182 25.24 -13.41 -12.12
N LYS A 183 24.52 -14.55 -12.12
CA LYS A 183 24.78 -15.68 -13.03
C LYS A 183 23.80 -15.78 -14.20
N LYS A 184 22.57 -15.31 -13.99
CA LYS A 184 21.46 -15.39 -14.94
C LYS A 184 20.48 -14.26 -14.66
N LYS A 185 19.51 -14.08 -15.55
CA LYS A 185 18.38 -13.19 -15.28
C LYS A 185 17.70 -13.58 -13.96
N PRO A 186 17.22 -12.60 -13.17
CA PRO A 186 16.48 -12.85 -11.95
C PRO A 186 15.37 -13.88 -12.14
N THR A 187 15.29 -14.84 -11.22
CA THR A 187 14.22 -15.84 -11.18
C THR A 187 12.90 -15.22 -10.78
N CYS A 188 12.84 -14.35 -9.77
CA CYS A 188 11.62 -13.69 -9.33
C CYS A 188 11.89 -12.23 -8.98
N THR A 189 11.06 -11.33 -9.50
CA THR A 189 11.13 -9.89 -9.23
C THR A 189 9.73 -9.33 -9.11
N TRP A 190 9.38 -8.78 -7.95
CA TRP A 190 8.04 -8.23 -7.71
C TRP A 190 8.05 -7.27 -6.52
N ASP A 191 7.29 -6.17 -6.59
CA ASP A 191 6.98 -5.35 -5.41
C ASP A 191 5.47 -5.26 -5.23
N GLU A 192 5.01 -5.36 -3.97
CA GLU A 192 3.58 -5.26 -3.65
C GLU A 192 3.33 -4.59 -2.31
N LYS A 193 2.34 -3.70 -2.26
CA LYS A 193 1.88 -3.10 -1.01
C LYS A 193 0.74 -3.95 -0.48
N ALA A 194 0.92 -4.52 0.71
CA ALA A 194 -0.09 -5.32 1.38
C ALA A 194 -0.65 -4.58 2.59
N PHE A 195 -1.93 -4.84 2.86
CA PHE A 195 -2.71 -4.22 3.92
C PHE A 195 -2.92 -5.22 5.06
N ARG A 196 -2.95 -4.72 6.30
CA ARG A 196 -3.15 -5.57 7.47
C ARG A 196 -4.53 -6.25 7.40
N GLU A 197 -4.54 -7.57 7.55
CA GLU A 197 -5.75 -8.36 7.82
C GLU A 197 -5.90 -8.67 9.31
N SER A 198 -4.79 -8.97 9.98
CA SER A 198 -4.72 -9.24 11.42
C SER A 198 -3.31 -8.97 11.94
N ASP A 199 -3.09 -9.20 13.25
CA ASP A 199 -1.78 -9.09 13.92
C ASP A 199 -0.58 -9.64 13.15
N LYS A 200 -0.74 -10.79 12.47
CA LYS A 200 0.35 -11.52 11.81
C LYS A 200 0.11 -11.78 10.33
N ARG A 201 -0.94 -11.19 9.75
CA ARG A 201 -1.32 -11.47 8.37
C ARG A 201 -1.63 -10.19 7.63
N TYR A 202 -1.06 -10.09 6.44
CA TYR A 202 -1.29 -9.04 5.48
C TYR A 202 -1.81 -9.63 4.18
N TYR A 203 -2.49 -8.83 3.38
CA TYR A 203 -3.01 -9.27 2.09
C TYR A 203 -2.85 -8.20 1.01
N ALA A 204 -2.76 -8.66 -0.23
CA ALA A 204 -2.88 -7.84 -1.43
C ALA A 204 -3.76 -8.56 -2.45
N TYR A 205 -4.26 -7.83 -3.44
CA TYR A 205 -5.02 -8.42 -4.55
C TYR A 205 -4.19 -8.36 -5.82
N VAL A 206 -4.06 -9.50 -6.50
CA VAL A 206 -3.40 -9.63 -7.80
C VAL A 206 -4.38 -10.30 -8.76
N ASP A 207 -4.81 -9.58 -9.81
CA ASP A 207 -5.81 -10.07 -10.77
C ASP A 207 -7.04 -10.66 -10.05
N ASP A 208 -7.61 -9.92 -9.10
CA ASP A 208 -8.72 -10.32 -8.22
C ASP A 208 -8.44 -11.51 -7.27
N ASN A 209 -7.23 -12.06 -7.26
CA ASN A 209 -6.83 -13.11 -6.33
C ASN A 209 -6.21 -12.53 -5.07
N LYS A 210 -6.71 -12.98 -3.91
CA LYS A 210 -6.17 -12.56 -2.62
C LYS A 210 -4.89 -13.32 -2.31
N ILE A 211 -3.79 -12.58 -2.27
CA ILE A 211 -2.47 -13.08 -1.86
C ILE A 211 -2.29 -12.77 -0.38
N LEU A 212 -1.88 -13.77 0.39
CA LEU A 212 -1.69 -13.72 1.83
C LEU A 212 -0.21 -13.75 2.18
N PHE A 213 0.18 -12.87 3.10
CA PHE A 213 1.50 -12.79 3.69
C PHE A 213 1.35 -13.06 5.19
N THR A 214 1.69 -14.27 5.63
CA THR A 214 1.50 -14.71 7.01
C THR A 214 2.84 -14.86 7.72
N PHE A 215 3.00 -14.17 8.85
CA PHE A 215 4.17 -14.25 9.70
C PHE A 215 3.95 -15.25 10.85
N SER A 216 4.93 -16.13 11.09
CA SER A 216 4.94 -17.05 12.22
C SER A 216 6.36 -17.20 12.76
N GLY A 217 6.65 -16.49 13.86
CA GLY A 217 8.02 -16.34 14.34
C GLY A 217 8.86 -15.65 13.28
N ASP A 218 10.01 -16.24 12.94
CA ASP A 218 10.92 -15.77 11.89
C ASP A 218 10.58 -16.30 10.50
N THR A 219 9.38 -16.87 10.30
CA THR A 219 8.94 -17.34 8.98
C THR A 219 7.90 -16.41 8.38
N LEU A 220 8.11 -16.02 7.13
CA LEU A 220 7.11 -15.43 6.25
C LEU A 220 6.62 -16.52 5.29
N THR A 221 5.31 -16.74 5.24
CA THR A 221 4.66 -17.56 4.21
C THR A 221 3.94 -16.66 3.22
N ILE A 222 4.21 -16.85 1.93
CA ILE A 222 3.43 -16.25 0.83
C ILE A 222 2.62 -17.36 0.18
N GLU A 223 1.32 -17.15 0.04
CA GLU A 223 0.40 -18.07 -0.64
C GLU A 223 -0.83 -17.30 -1.13
N ALA A 224 -1.61 -17.86 -2.04
CA ALA A 224 -2.92 -17.33 -2.37
C ALA A 224 -4.04 -18.12 -1.68
N GLU A 225 -5.19 -17.47 -1.45
CA GLU A 225 -6.37 -18.12 -0.89
C GLU A 225 -7.00 -19.17 -1.83
N SER A 226 -6.76 -19.06 -3.14
CA SER A 226 -7.29 -19.95 -4.18
C SER A 226 -6.18 -20.59 -5.01
N GLU A 227 -6.50 -21.73 -5.64
CA GLU A 227 -5.60 -22.38 -6.61
C GLU A 227 -5.29 -21.46 -7.81
N ALA A 228 -6.29 -20.72 -8.30
CA ALA A 228 -6.11 -19.74 -9.37
C ALA A 228 -5.11 -18.64 -8.95
N GLY A 229 -5.18 -18.17 -7.70
CA GLY A 229 -4.21 -17.22 -7.18
C GLY A 229 -2.81 -17.80 -7.03
N ASN A 230 -2.68 -19.06 -6.63
CA ASN A 230 -1.36 -19.72 -6.58
C ASN A 230 -0.76 -19.85 -7.98
N ASN A 231 -1.59 -20.11 -8.99
CA ASN A 231 -1.17 -20.08 -10.38
C ASN A 231 -0.73 -18.67 -10.82
N ALA A 232 -1.40 -17.61 -10.34
CA ALA A 232 -1.02 -16.23 -10.62
C ALA A 232 0.37 -15.87 -10.05
N LEU A 233 0.78 -16.46 -8.91
CA LEU A 233 2.10 -16.22 -8.31
C LEU A 233 3.28 -16.72 -9.15
N HIS A 234 3.06 -17.61 -10.11
CA HIS A 234 4.08 -18.01 -11.09
C HIS A 234 4.40 -16.89 -12.09
N PHE A 235 3.48 -15.94 -12.33
CA PHE A 235 3.66 -14.87 -13.31
C PHE A 235 4.87 -13.96 -12.99
N PHE A 236 5.17 -13.80 -11.70
CA PHE A 236 6.26 -12.95 -11.22
C PHE A 236 7.61 -13.65 -11.18
N CYS A 237 7.65 -14.90 -11.64
CA CYS A 237 8.82 -15.75 -11.63
C CYS A 237 9.05 -16.38 -13.01
N SER A 238 10.26 -16.88 -13.23
CA SER A 238 10.66 -17.58 -14.46
C SER A 238 11.06 -19.02 -14.18
N GLY A 239 11.14 -19.86 -15.23
CA GLY A 239 11.61 -21.24 -15.11
C GLY A 239 10.68 -22.17 -14.31
N GLY A 240 9.40 -21.83 -14.16
CA GLY A 240 8.43 -22.61 -13.39
C GLY A 240 8.45 -22.34 -11.88
N ALA A 241 9.31 -21.43 -11.40
CA ALA A 241 9.30 -20.99 -10.00
C ALA A 241 8.01 -20.22 -9.66
N SER A 242 7.74 -20.05 -8.37
CA SER A 242 6.60 -19.30 -7.83
C SER A 242 7.04 -18.49 -6.63
N LEU A 243 6.33 -17.38 -6.37
CA LEU A 243 6.46 -16.64 -5.12
C LEU A 243 5.91 -17.42 -3.92
N ALA A 244 5.00 -18.37 -4.16
CA ALA A 244 4.39 -19.17 -3.11
C ALA A 244 5.44 -20.00 -2.38
N GLY A 245 5.48 -19.91 -1.05
CA GLY A 245 6.47 -20.63 -0.26
C GLY A 245 6.75 -20.01 1.09
N LYS A 246 7.73 -20.61 1.78
CA LYS A 246 8.23 -20.16 3.08
C LYS A 246 9.58 -19.48 2.91
N TYR A 247 9.74 -18.37 3.59
CA TYR A 247 10.93 -17.56 3.65
C TYR A 247 11.32 -17.36 5.11
N PHE A 248 12.60 -17.41 5.41
CA PHE A 248 13.13 -17.36 6.78
C PHE A 248 13.85 -16.05 7.00
N LYS A 249 13.55 -15.38 8.11
CA LYS A 249 14.16 -14.11 8.46
C LYS A 249 15.67 -14.29 8.60
N THR A 250 16.41 -13.29 8.14
CA THR A 250 17.85 -13.20 8.33
C THR A 250 18.22 -11.80 8.81
N ASP A 251 19.20 -11.74 9.70
CA ASP A 251 19.81 -10.50 10.16
C ASP A 251 20.91 -10.02 9.20
N GLU A 252 21.33 -10.88 8.26
CA GLU A 252 22.30 -10.52 7.23
C GLU A 252 21.67 -9.62 6.16
N ALA A 253 22.46 -8.66 5.68
CA ALA A 253 22.14 -7.99 4.42
C ALA A 253 22.19 -9.01 3.26
N LEU A 254 21.32 -8.82 2.26
CA LEU A 254 21.42 -9.59 1.03
C LEU A 254 22.74 -9.25 0.32
N ASP A 255 23.37 -10.26 -0.27
CA ASP A 255 24.62 -10.13 -0.99
C ASP A 255 24.46 -9.12 -2.16
N PRO A 256 25.10 -7.93 -2.08
CA PRO A 256 24.90 -6.88 -3.06
C PRO A 256 25.49 -7.21 -4.44
N GLU A 257 26.41 -8.17 -4.52
CA GLU A 257 27.00 -8.62 -5.79
C GLU A 257 26.10 -9.63 -6.51
N GLN A 258 25.25 -10.34 -5.76
CA GLN A 258 24.40 -11.40 -6.31
C GLN A 258 22.93 -11.02 -6.44
N VAL A 259 22.43 -10.08 -5.63
CA VAL A 259 21.00 -9.72 -5.62
C VAL A 259 20.60 -8.92 -6.86
N ASP A 260 19.39 -9.18 -7.37
CA ASP A 260 18.74 -8.33 -8.38
C ASP A 260 18.74 -6.84 -7.95
N PRO A 261 19.35 -5.94 -8.74
CA PRO A 261 19.49 -4.53 -8.41
C PRO A 261 18.20 -3.71 -8.65
N THR A 262 17.11 -4.33 -9.09
CA THR A 262 15.83 -3.67 -9.32
C THR A 262 15.37 -2.92 -8.07
N VAL A 263 15.11 -1.61 -8.18
CA VAL A 263 14.66 -0.76 -7.07
C VAL A 263 13.16 -0.52 -7.07
N PHE A 264 12.50 -0.74 -8.21
CA PHE A 264 11.05 -0.63 -8.40
C PHE A 264 10.58 -1.72 -9.35
N SER A 265 9.49 -2.40 -9.02
CA SER A 265 8.80 -3.32 -9.92
C SER A 265 7.30 -3.17 -9.75
N LYS A 266 6.55 -3.04 -10.84
CA LYS A 266 5.08 -3.00 -10.80
C LYS A 266 4.51 -3.66 -12.04
N VAL A 267 3.52 -4.52 -11.84
CA VAL A 267 2.73 -5.09 -12.94
C VAL A 267 1.36 -4.44 -12.91
N LEU A 268 0.93 -3.94 -14.07
CA LEU A 268 -0.36 -3.29 -14.26
C LEU A 268 -1.10 -3.98 -15.39
N LYS A 269 -2.41 -4.22 -15.23
CA LYS A 269 -3.26 -4.82 -16.25
C LYS A 269 -4.60 -4.11 -16.33
N LEU A 270 -5.05 -3.85 -17.56
CA LEU A 270 -6.37 -3.28 -17.85
C LEU A 270 -6.79 -3.73 -19.25
N GLN A 271 -8.06 -4.17 -19.39
CA GLN A 271 -8.62 -4.59 -20.68
C GLN A 271 -7.77 -5.64 -21.42
N ASP A 272 -7.25 -6.64 -20.70
CA ASP A 272 -6.36 -7.73 -21.19
C ASP A 272 -4.99 -7.27 -21.73
N ILE A 273 -4.63 -6.00 -21.52
CA ILE A 273 -3.30 -5.47 -21.83
C ILE A 273 -2.61 -5.20 -20.52
N GLY A 274 -1.32 -5.54 -20.44
CA GLY A 274 -0.55 -5.23 -19.25
C GLY A 274 0.86 -4.80 -19.52
N PHE A 275 1.47 -4.28 -18.47
CA PHE A 275 2.81 -3.74 -18.46
C PHE A 275 3.54 -4.27 -17.24
N ASN A 276 4.73 -4.81 -17.44
CA ASN A 276 5.70 -5.00 -16.38
C ASN A 276 6.68 -3.83 -16.42
N ILE A 277 6.64 -2.98 -15.40
CA ILE A 277 7.51 -1.82 -15.23
C ILE A 277 8.56 -2.18 -14.20
N THR A 278 9.83 -2.11 -14.59
CA THR A 278 10.95 -2.24 -13.66
C THR A 278 11.85 -1.03 -13.75
N ALA A 279 12.54 -0.70 -12.65
CA ALA A 279 13.61 0.29 -12.68
C ALA A 279 14.82 -0.18 -11.90
N THR A 280 16.01 0.05 -12.46
CA THR A 280 17.27 0.03 -11.72
C THR A 280 17.71 1.46 -11.45
N ARG A 281 18.69 1.66 -10.56
CA ARG A 281 19.18 2.99 -10.21
C ARG A 281 20.70 3.03 -10.21
N ASN A 282 21.25 4.06 -10.85
CA ASN A 282 22.67 4.33 -10.87
C ASN A 282 22.92 5.85 -10.94
N ASN A 283 23.75 6.38 -10.05
CA ASN A 283 24.18 7.79 -10.05
C ASN A 283 23.05 8.83 -10.19
N GLY A 284 21.97 8.67 -9.41
CA GLY A 284 20.83 9.60 -9.45
C GLY A 284 19.87 9.41 -10.62
N MET A 285 20.24 8.59 -11.62
CA MET A 285 19.39 8.22 -12.75
C MET A 285 18.74 6.86 -12.51
N SER A 286 17.49 6.74 -12.93
CA SER A 286 16.78 5.47 -13.01
C SER A 286 16.63 5.02 -14.45
N GLU A 287 17.08 3.80 -14.72
CA GLU A 287 16.80 3.13 -15.99
C GLU A 287 15.48 2.39 -15.85
N VAL A 288 14.43 2.90 -16.50
CA VAL A 288 13.08 2.35 -16.46
C VAL A 288 12.85 1.49 -17.69
N THR A 289 12.45 0.24 -17.49
CA THR A 289 12.03 -0.65 -18.57
C THR A 289 10.53 -0.90 -18.49
N ILE A 290 9.82 -0.64 -19.58
CA ILE A 290 8.38 -0.86 -19.73
C ILE A 290 8.20 -2.02 -20.70
N SER A 291 7.77 -3.18 -20.19
CA SER A 291 7.55 -4.39 -20.99
C SER A 291 6.06 -4.64 -21.16
N PRO A 292 5.46 -4.26 -22.31
CA PRO A 292 4.05 -4.55 -22.56
C PRO A 292 3.83 -6.04 -22.85
N PHE A 293 2.62 -6.51 -22.59
CA PHE A 293 2.12 -7.82 -23.00
C PHE A 293 0.62 -7.73 -23.31
N GLY A 294 0.15 -8.60 -24.21
CA GLY A 294 -1.24 -8.60 -24.68
C GLY A 294 -1.51 -7.67 -25.87
N LEU A 295 -0.48 -6.99 -26.40
CA LEU A 295 -0.60 -6.23 -27.65
C LEU A 295 -0.58 -7.17 -28.86
N GLU A 296 -1.36 -6.88 -29.89
CA GLU A 296 -1.47 -7.76 -31.06
C GLU A 296 -0.21 -7.75 -31.96
N ILE A 297 0.50 -6.62 -32.06
CA ILE A 297 1.58 -6.45 -33.05
C ILE A 297 2.95 -6.30 -32.39
N ASP A 298 3.12 -5.39 -31.43
CA ASP A 298 4.44 -5.08 -30.86
C ASP A 298 4.41 -5.11 -29.33
N ASN A 299 5.05 -6.13 -28.74
CA ASN A 299 5.24 -6.26 -27.29
C ASN A 299 6.69 -6.05 -26.87
N ARG A 300 7.53 -5.42 -27.71
CA ARG A 300 8.94 -5.21 -27.35
C ARG A 300 9.04 -4.25 -26.16
N PRO A 301 9.89 -4.56 -25.17
CA PRO A 301 10.20 -3.62 -24.10
C PRO A 301 10.83 -2.33 -24.62
N VAL A 302 10.52 -1.23 -23.96
CA VAL A 302 11.18 0.07 -24.16
C VAL A 302 11.90 0.49 -22.88
N THR A 303 13.03 1.16 -23.02
CA THR A 303 13.88 1.58 -21.89
C THR A 303 14.13 3.08 -21.94
N HIS A 304 14.04 3.73 -20.78
CA HIS A 304 14.22 5.18 -20.61
C HIS A 304 15.18 5.47 -19.48
N GLN A 305 15.97 6.53 -19.64
CA GLN A 305 16.74 7.13 -18.55
C GLN A 305 15.91 8.28 -17.98
N VAL A 306 15.61 8.19 -16.68
CA VAL A 306 14.79 9.18 -15.96
C VAL A 306 15.59 9.70 -14.79
N GLU A 307 15.64 11.03 -14.61
CA GLU A 307 16.28 11.62 -13.44
C GLU A 307 15.45 11.34 -12.18
N GLY A 308 16.13 11.01 -11.08
CA GLY A 308 15.45 10.77 -9.82
C GLY A 308 14.84 9.38 -9.73
N SER A 309 14.11 9.13 -8.64
CA SER A 309 13.60 7.81 -8.27
C SER A 309 12.18 7.61 -8.79
N ILE A 310 11.85 6.38 -9.22
CA ILE A 310 10.48 5.99 -9.55
C ILE A 310 9.68 5.83 -8.26
N THR A 311 8.53 6.48 -8.19
CA THR A 311 7.70 6.57 -6.97
C THR A 311 6.43 5.74 -7.08
N ASP A 312 5.79 5.69 -8.25
CA ASP A 312 4.65 4.84 -8.54
C ASP A 312 4.43 4.70 -10.06
N ALA A 313 3.47 3.86 -10.44
CA ALA A 313 2.93 3.81 -11.79
C ALA A 313 1.43 3.47 -11.78
N GLU A 314 0.66 4.02 -12.71
CA GLU A 314 -0.79 3.82 -12.82
C GLU A 314 -1.19 3.48 -14.26
N ILE A 315 -2.32 2.79 -14.42
CA ILE A 315 -2.88 2.38 -15.71
C ILE A 315 -4.36 2.79 -15.76
N GLU A 316 -4.79 3.37 -16.88
CA GLU A 316 -6.19 3.74 -17.11
C GLU A 316 -6.45 3.97 -18.60
N ASP A 317 -7.68 3.74 -19.06
CA ASP A 317 -8.16 4.13 -20.39
C ASP A 317 -8.61 5.59 -20.36
N LEU A 318 -7.63 6.52 -20.36
CA LEU A 318 -7.86 7.94 -20.09
C LEU A 318 -8.71 8.60 -21.17
N ASN A 319 -8.61 8.14 -22.42
CA ASN A 319 -9.42 8.69 -23.52
C ASN A 319 -10.69 7.87 -23.83
N ALA A 320 -10.94 6.80 -23.08
CA ALA A 320 -12.09 5.89 -23.25
C ALA A 320 -12.17 5.26 -24.66
N ASP A 321 -11.02 4.95 -25.27
CA ASP A 321 -10.94 4.32 -26.59
C ASP A 321 -10.90 2.78 -26.55
N GLY A 322 -10.85 2.19 -25.35
CA GLY A 322 -10.73 0.75 -25.15
C GLY A 322 -9.30 0.21 -25.20
N SER A 323 -8.32 1.12 -25.22
CA SER A 323 -6.88 0.86 -25.13
C SER A 323 -6.31 1.67 -23.95
N PRO A 324 -5.59 1.04 -23.01
CA PRO A 324 -5.14 1.74 -21.82
C PRO A 324 -3.90 2.62 -22.07
N GLU A 325 -3.73 3.64 -21.24
CA GLU A 325 -2.49 4.36 -21.00
C GLU A 325 -1.79 3.84 -19.74
N VAL A 326 -0.45 3.86 -19.76
CA VAL A 326 0.38 3.62 -18.57
C VAL A 326 1.21 4.86 -18.26
N LEU A 327 1.21 5.25 -16.99
CA LEU A 327 1.87 6.44 -16.48
C LEU A 327 2.84 6.04 -15.38
N ILE A 328 4.10 6.44 -15.49
CA ILE A 328 5.17 6.15 -14.53
C ILE A 328 5.61 7.47 -13.92
N TYR A 329 5.60 7.54 -12.59
CA TYR A 329 5.91 8.75 -11.84
C TYR A 329 7.31 8.70 -11.27
N SER A 330 8.05 9.78 -11.45
CA SER A 330 9.41 9.96 -10.95
C SER A 330 9.50 11.23 -10.10
N ARG A 331 10.49 11.27 -9.20
CA ARG A 331 10.81 12.40 -8.33
C ARG A 331 12.31 12.61 -8.29
N SER A 332 12.77 13.83 -8.58
CA SER A 332 14.19 14.18 -8.51
C SER A 332 14.73 14.13 -7.07
N ASP A 333 16.03 13.86 -6.92
CA ASP A 333 16.68 13.70 -5.61
C ASP A 333 16.92 15.05 -4.91
N GLY A 334 16.71 16.17 -5.61
CA GLY A 334 16.87 17.52 -5.06
C GLY A 334 15.84 17.85 -3.97
N SER A 335 16.13 18.90 -3.19
CA SER A 335 15.25 19.36 -2.10
C SER A 335 13.85 19.76 -2.59
N GLY A 336 13.75 20.31 -3.81
CA GLY A 336 12.48 20.63 -4.46
C GLY A 336 11.74 19.38 -4.94
N SER A 337 12.42 18.25 -5.11
CA SER A 337 11.74 16.96 -5.32
C SER A 337 10.73 17.00 -6.45
N TYR A 338 11.16 17.58 -7.57
CA TYR A 338 10.34 17.81 -8.75
C TYR A 338 9.89 16.49 -9.32
N GLY A 339 8.60 16.38 -9.58
CA GLY A 339 8.02 15.21 -10.18
C GLY A 339 7.96 15.29 -11.69
N ASN A 340 7.98 14.13 -12.32
CA ASN A 340 7.80 13.98 -13.76
C ASN A 340 7.00 12.72 -14.09
N VAL A 341 6.34 12.74 -15.25
CA VAL A 341 5.54 11.63 -15.77
C VAL A 341 6.14 11.13 -17.08
N LEU A 342 6.53 9.86 -17.10
CA LEU A 342 6.77 9.12 -18.33
C LEU A 342 5.48 8.37 -18.68
N ALA A 343 4.92 8.61 -19.87
CA ALA A 343 3.64 8.04 -20.24
C ALA A 343 3.66 7.38 -21.61
N TYR A 344 2.89 6.30 -21.74
CA TYR A 344 2.65 5.58 -22.99
C TYR A 344 1.15 5.37 -23.18
N SER A 345 0.70 5.45 -24.42
CA SER A 345 -0.67 5.19 -24.82
C SER A 345 -0.70 4.02 -25.79
N VAL A 346 -1.64 3.10 -25.58
CA VAL A 346 -1.83 1.96 -26.47
C VAL A 346 -2.63 2.38 -27.69
N ASN A 347 -2.15 1.99 -28.86
CA ASN A 347 -2.75 2.29 -30.15
C ASN A 347 -3.58 1.10 -30.62
N ASN A 348 -4.90 1.17 -30.46
CA ASN A 348 -5.86 0.17 -30.92
C ASN A 348 -5.51 -1.25 -30.46
N ARG A 349 -5.01 -1.41 -29.22
CA ARG A 349 -4.57 -2.69 -28.64
C ARG A 349 -3.44 -3.41 -29.41
N LYS A 350 -2.76 -2.74 -30.33
CA LYS A 350 -1.78 -3.34 -31.26
C LYS A 350 -0.33 -3.00 -30.95
N SER A 351 -0.09 -1.75 -30.61
CA SER A 351 1.23 -1.19 -30.29
C SER A 351 1.07 -0.10 -29.24
N MET A 352 2.16 0.54 -28.83
CA MET A 352 2.13 1.70 -27.94
C MET A 352 3.03 2.82 -28.49
N SER A 353 2.70 4.06 -28.16
CA SER A 353 3.51 5.24 -28.45
C SER A 353 3.65 6.09 -27.20
N ASP A 354 4.72 6.87 -27.15
CA ASP A 354 4.96 7.85 -26.09
C ASP A 354 3.83 8.89 -26.02
N VAL A 355 3.62 9.41 -24.82
CA VAL A 355 2.70 10.52 -24.55
C VAL A 355 3.51 11.66 -23.96
N TYR A 356 3.42 12.83 -24.57
CA TYR A 356 4.11 14.01 -24.07
C TYR A 356 3.44 14.57 -22.82
N PHE A 357 4.20 14.72 -21.74
CA PHE A 357 3.78 15.43 -20.53
C PHE A 357 4.49 16.79 -20.45
N PRO A 358 3.74 17.91 -20.47
CA PRO A 358 4.34 19.25 -20.47
C PRO A 358 4.88 19.61 -19.07
N PRO A 359 6.13 20.10 -18.96
CA PRO A 359 6.68 20.52 -17.69
C PRO A 359 5.99 21.79 -17.19
N VAL A 360 5.72 21.86 -15.88
CA VAL A 360 5.12 23.03 -15.22
C VAL A 360 5.94 24.31 -15.47
N SER A 361 7.28 24.19 -15.46
CA SER A 361 8.20 25.31 -15.68
C SER A 361 8.06 25.97 -17.07
N GLY A 362 7.54 25.23 -18.05
CA GLY A 362 7.28 25.74 -19.41
C GLY A 362 5.98 26.54 -19.54
N ASN A 363 5.13 26.54 -18.51
CA ASN A 363 3.84 27.24 -18.53
C ASN A 363 3.85 28.44 -17.55
N PRO A 364 3.78 29.70 -18.04
CA PRO A 364 3.84 30.90 -17.21
C PRO A 364 2.75 31.01 -16.13
N ASP A 365 1.58 30.41 -16.36
CA ASP A 365 0.48 30.43 -15.40
C ASP A 365 0.67 29.37 -14.31
N LEU A 366 1.23 28.21 -14.67
CA LEU A 366 1.49 27.11 -13.73
C LEU A 366 2.78 27.30 -12.92
N ASN A 367 3.75 28.05 -13.42
CA ASN A 367 5.07 28.14 -12.80
C ASN A 367 5.12 29.11 -11.60
N LYS A 368 4.11 29.96 -11.39
CA LYS A 368 4.09 30.94 -10.29
C LYS A 368 4.03 30.24 -8.93
N GLY A 369 5.08 30.39 -8.13
CA GLY A 369 5.20 29.76 -6.81
C GLY A 369 5.42 28.25 -6.85
N TYR A 370 5.82 27.70 -8.00
CA TYR A 370 6.12 26.26 -8.14
C TYR A 370 7.56 25.96 -7.73
N MET A 371 7.75 25.02 -6.80
CA MET A 371 9.08 24.55 -6.38
C MET A 371 9.15 23.02 -6.22
N GLY A 372 8.33 22.28 -6.99
CA GLY A 372 8.26 20.82 -6.96
C GLY A 372 7.37 20.27 -5.84
N HIS A 373 7.77 19.13 -5.27
CA HIS A 373 6.98 18.30 -4.34
C HIS A 373 5.67 17.81 -4.96
N ASP A 374 5.79 17.40 -6.22
CA ASP A 374 4.67 16.96 -7.02
C ASP A 374 4.14 15.60 -6.55
N GLU A 375 2.82 15.52 -6.48
CA GLU A 375 2.08 14.27 -6.35
C GLU A 375 1.21 14.07 -7.58
N PHE A 376 1.38 12.92 -8.25
CA PHE A 376 0.57 12.53 -9.40
C PHE A 376 -0.40 11.41 -9.04
N ARG A 377 -1.63 11.48 -9.56
CA ARG A 377 -2.63 10.41 -9.49
C ARG A 377 -3.49 10.40 -10.73
N VAL A 378 -3.96 9.23 -11.13
CA VAL A 378 -5.11 9.13 -12.04
C VAL A 378 -6.39 9.27 -11.22
N VAL A 379 -7.28 10.17 -11.66
CA VAL A 379 -8.61 10.36 -11.08
C VAL A 379 -9.62 10.33 -12.20
N GLU A 380 -10.46 9.28 -12.20
CA GLU A 380 -11.30 8.95 -13.36
C GLU A 380 -10.42 8.84 -14.61
N ASN A 381 -10.69 9.66 -15.62
CA ASN A 381 -10.01 9.65 -16.92
C ASN A 381 -8.99 10.79 -17.05
N TYR A 382 -8.49 11.32 -15.93
CA TYR A 382 -7.58 12.46 -15.90
C TYR A 382 -6.33 12.15 -15.10
N LEU A 383 -5.19 12.68 -15.58
CA LEU A 383 -4.00 12.80 -14.76
C LEU A 383 -4.14 14.07 -13.90
N VAL A 384 -3.97 13.93 -12.59
CA VAL A 384 -3.98 15.03 -11.64
C VAL A 384 -2.58 15.18 -11.06
N GLN A 385 -2.07 16.41 -11.06
CA GLN A 385 -0.85 16.83 -10.39
C GLN A 385 -1.21 17.77 -9.25
N ARG A 386 -0.60 17.57 -8.08
CA ARG A 386 -0.71 18.48 -6.94
C ARG A 386 0.67 18.87 -6.44
N PHE A 387 0.83 20.13 -6.07
CA PHE A 387 2.04 20.62 -5.40
C PHE A 387 1.74 21.84 -4.52
N PRO A 388 2.53 22.07 -3.46
CA PRO A 388 2.43 23.27 -2.66
C PRO A 388 2.82 24.54 -3.44
N ILE A 389 2.14 25.64 -3.13
CA ILE A 389 2.45 26.98 -3.65
C ILE A 389 3.33 27.70 -2.65
N TYR A 390 4.45 28.26 -3.13
CA TYR A 390 5.40 29.03 -2.34
C TYR A 390 5.21 30.53 -2.56
N ASN A 391 5.04 31.27 -1.47
CA ASN A 391 5.01 32.73 -1.44
C ASN A 391 6.43 33.30 -1.29
N GLU A 392 6.57 34.61 -1.51
CA GLU A 392 7.83 35.29 -1.30
C GLU A 392 8.28 35.17 0.17
N GLY A 393 9.51 34.69 0.38
CA GLY A 393 10.08 34.45 1.71
C GLY A 393 9.82 33.06 2.27
N ASP A 394 9.00 32.22 1.63
CA ASP A 394 8.81 30.83 2.04
C ASP A 394 10.12 30.04 1.90
N SER A 395 10.36 29.15 2.86
CA SER A 395 11.41 28.14 2.73
C SER A 395 10.86 26.89 2.03
N ASN A 396 11.73 26.08 1.43
CA ASN A 396 11.35 24.82 0.79
C ASN A 396 10.67 23.80 1.75
N ALA A 397 10.80 23.97 3.06
CA ALA A 397 10.16 23.09 4.05
C ALA A 397 8.83 23.64 4.58
N GLN A 398 8.50 24.90 4.29
CA GLN A 398 7.36 25.60 4.87
C GLN A 398 6.65 26.47 3.82
N PRO A 399 5.97 25.85 2.84
CA PRO A 399 5.11 26.58 1.92
C PRO A 399 3.88 27.14 2.64
N THR A 400 3.48 28.37 2.30
CA THR A 400 2.32 29.06 2.90
C THR A 400 1.23 29.41 1.90
N GLY A 401 1.45 29.19 0.59
CA GLY A 401 0.51 29.56 -0.47
C GLY A 401 -0.64 28.58 -0.73
N GLY A 402 -0.77 27.52 0.08
CA GLY A 402 -1.74 26.44 -0.13
C GLY A 402 -1.28 25.40 -1.16
N ILE A 403 -2.22 24.70 -1.79
CA ILE A 403 -1.97 23.64 -2.78
C ILE A 403 -2.53 24.04 -4.14
N ARG A 404 -1.72 23.92 -5.20
CA ARG A 404 -2.20 23.95 -6.59
C ARG A 404 -2.50 22.53 -7.04
N GLN A 405 -3.67 22.34 -7.63
CA GLN A 405 -4.03 21.14 -8.36
C GLN A 405 -4.19 21.47 -9.84
N ILE A 406 -3.55 20.69 -10.68
CA ILE A 406 -3.67 20.75 -12.13
C ILE A 406 -4.31 19.45 -12.60
N THR A 407 -5.34 19.55 -13.42
CA THR A 407 -5.97 18.40 -14.07
C THR A 407 -5.61 18.42 -15.55
N TYR A 408 -5.05 17.32 -16.02
CA TYR A 408 -4.64 17.13 -17.40
C TYR A 408 -5.58 16.16 -18.11
N LYS A 409 -5.90 16.47 -19.36
CA LYS A 409 -6.63 15.59 -20.27
C LYS A 409 -5.68 15.09 -21.35
N LEU A 410 -5.79 13.82 -21.70
CA LEU A 410 -5.12 13.25 -22.86
C LEU A 410 -5.81 13.72 -24.15
N VAL A 411 -5.03 14.24 -25.09
CA VAL A 411 -5.50 14.67 -26.42
C VAL A 411 -4.59 14.13 -27.52
N ASN A 412 -5.10 14.10 -28.75
CA ASN A 412 -4.28 13.77 -29.92
C ASN A 412 -3.49 15.01 -30.35
N GLY A 413 -2.16 14.93 -30.35
CA GLY A 413 -1.29 15.92 -30.99
C GLY A 413 -1.01 15.57 -32.45
N GLU A 414 -0.11 16.33 -33.08
CA GLU A 414 0.25 16.13 -34.48
C GLU A 414 1.04 14.83 -34.72
N ALA A 415 1.98 14.51 -33.81
CA ALA A 415 2.88 13.35 -33.94
C ALA A 415 2.59 12.25 -32.90
N SER A 416 2.19 12.63 -31.69
CA SER A 416 1.85 11.72 -30.60
C SER A 416 0.74 12.32 -29.74
N ARG A 417 0.15 11.52 -28.85
CA ARG A 417 -0.78 12.02 -27.84
C ARG A 417 -0.02 12.88 -26.83
N LEU A 418 -0.68 13.87 -26.24
CA LEU A 418 -0.10 14.70 -25.20
C LEU A 418 -1.12 15.01 -24.09
N PHE A 419 -0.60 15.40 -22.94
CA PHE A 419 -1.41 15.96 -21.86
C PHE A 419 -1.59 17.46 -22.06
N GLU A 420 -2.84 17.91 -22.06
CA GLU A 420 -3.22 19.33 -22.03
C GLU A 420 -3.86 19.69 -20.69
N VAL A 421 -3.57 20.89 -20.21
CA VAL A 421 -4.20 21.42 -19.00
C VAL A 421 -5.69 21.61 -19.27
N LYS A 422 -6.52 20.92 -18.49
CA LYS A 422 -7.97 21.05 -18.51
C LYS A 422 -8.47 22.04 -17.46
N ASP A 423 -7.92 21.96 -16.24
CA ASP A 423 -8.39 22.75 -15.11
C ASP A 423 -7.25 23.00 -14.12
N ILE A 424 -7.36 24.13 -13.40
CA ILE A 424 -6.41 24.56 -12.37
C ILE A 424 -7.22 25.04 -11.16
N VAL A 425 -7.02 24.39 -10.02
CA VAL A 425 -7.69 24.73 -8.76
C VAL A 425 -6.66 25.05 -7.70
N HIS A 426 -6.89 26.12 -6.94
CA HIS A 426 -6.09 26.48 -5.78
C HIS A 426 -6.89 26.20 -4.50
N PHE A 427 -6.28 25.47 -3.58
CA PHE A 427 -6.80 25.23 -2.24
C PHE A 427 -5.99 26.03 -1.26
N GLU A 428 -6.63 26.95 -0.54
CA GLU A 428 -5.96 27.69 0.53
C GLU A 428 -5.57 26.74 1.67
N GLY A 429 -4.42 27.00 2.30
CA GLY A 429 -4.03 26.30 3.53
C GLY A 429 -4.91 26.75 4.69
N ASN A 430 -5.37 25.79 5.51
CA ASN A 430 -6.07 26.08 6.77
C ASN A 430 -5.13 26.65 7.83
#